data_AF-A0A975JIT8-F1
#
_entry.id   AF-A0A975JIT8-F1
#
_cell.length_a   1.000
_cell.length_b   1.000
_cell.length_c   1.000
_cell.angle_alpha   90.00
_cell.angle_beta   90.00
_cell.angle_gamma   90.00
#
_symmetry.space_group_name_H-M   'P 1'
#
loop_
_entity.id
_entity.type
_entity.pdbx_description
1 polymer ?
#
loop_
_entity_poly.entity_id
_entity_poly.type
_entity_poly.pdbx_seq_one_letter_code
_entity_poly.pdbx_strand_id
1 'polypeptide(L)'
;MTIPLSRLPISLFAPCLIALAMTACSSGGGGAAVPEPEASDPPGAALPLSIGGQAAAEGEGTFEIAVNCAAALDLTAERLAQMSANPQSREIALLGRAEDHFETRAQAAQAADPDIIVSPAAAIARRRTEKAESTTEQAQLAIACLRRFGDDVGATTGVQAAS
;
A
#
# COMPACT_ATOMS: atom_id res chain seq x y z
N MET A 1 0.82 18.00 55.16
CA MET A 1 0.86 18.23 53.70
C MET A 1 0.63 16.87 53.04
N THR A 2 -0.56 16.25 52.94
CA THR A 2 -1.93 16.64 52.55
C THR A 2 -2.04 17.22 51.14
N ILE A 3 -2.15 16.32 50.15
CA ILE A 3 -2.72 16.58 48.83
C ILE A 3 -3.78 15.49 48.57
N PRO A 4 -5.09 15.80 48.55
CA PRO A 4 -6.11 14.86 48.09
C PRO A 4 -6.36 15.04 46.58
N LEU A 5 -5.91 14.08 45.78
CA LEU A 5 -6.28 13.96 44.37
C LEU A 5 -7.75 13.54 44.28
N SER A 6 -8.57 14.55 44.03
CA SER A 6 -10.00 14.46 43.82
C SER A 6 -10.32 14.06 42.37
N ARG A 7 -11.26 13.13 42.23
CA ARG A 7 -12.28 13.03 41.16
C ARG A 7 -11.83 12.64 39.75
N LEU A 8 -11.82 11.34 39.50
CA LEU A 8 -12.22 10.75 38.22
C LEU A 8 -13.71 10.39 38.26
N PRO A 9 -14.56 10.89 37.35
CA PRO A 9 -15.81 10.22 37.03
C PRO A 9 -15.59 9.23 35.88
N ILE A 10 -15.55 7.96 36.25
CA ILE A 10 -15.71 6.83 35.33
C ILE A 10 -17.21 6.62 35.11
N SER A 11 -17.60 6.64 33.83
CA SER A 11 -18.66 5.84 33.22
C SER A 11 -20.12 6.24 33.47
N LEU A 12 -20.92 6.28 32.40
CA LEU A 12 -21.91 5.24 32.09
C LEU A 12 -22.91 5.72 31.00
N PHE A 13 -23.10 4.86 29.99
CA PHE A 13 -24.33 4.62 29.22
C PHE A 13 -24.71 5.61 28.11
N ALA A 14 -24.49 5.28 26.82
CA ALA A 14 -25.24 4.34 25.96
C ALA A 14 -26.23 5.11 25.04
N PRO A 15 -26.89 4.48 24.05
CA PRO A 15 -26.47 4.44 22.65
C PRO A 15 -27.51 5.08 21.70
N CYS A 16 -27.10 5.93 20.75
CA CYS A 16 -27.96 6.30 19.62
C CYS A 16 -27.46 5.53 18.38
N LEU A 17 -27.99 4.33 18.14
CA LEU A 17 -29.11 4.11 17.22
C LEU A 17 -28.81 4.62 15.81
N ILE A 18 -28.23 3.71 15.02
CA ILE A 18 -28.65 3.31 13.68
C ILE A 18 -29.62 4.29 12.99
N ALA A 19 -29.12 4.95 11.95
CA ALA A 19 -29.93 5.31 10.79
C ALA A 19 -29.10 5.03 9.53
N LEU A 20 -29.00 3.75 9.21
CA LEU A 20 -28.75 3.28 7.85
C LEU A 20 -29.94 3.77 6.99
N ALA A 21 -29.81 4.93 6.36
CA ALA A 21 -30.71 5.33 5.28
C ALA A 21 -30.08 4.90 3.95
N MET A 22 -30.21 3.60 3.65
CA MET A 22 -30.23 3.11 2.28
C MET A 22 -31.43 3.79 1.60
N THR A 23 -31.16 4.83 0.80
CA THR A 23 -32.19 5.45 -0.04
C THR A 23 -31.79 5.28 -1.49
N ALA A 24 -32.40 4.24 -2.06
CA ALA A 24 -32.94 4.12 -3.40
C ALA A 24 -32.29 4.93 -4.54
N CYS A 25 -31.83 4.14 -5.52
CA CYS A 25 -31.96 4.42 -6.95
C CYS A 25 -33.21 5.26 -7.28
N SER A 26 -33.01 6.45 -7.86
CA SER A 26 -33.97 7.06 -8.78
C SER A 26 -33.29 8.04 -9.71
N SER A 27 -33.32 7.68 -10.98
CA SER A 27 -33.11 8.53 -12.13
C SER A 27 -34.18 9.63 -12.22
N GLY A 28 -33.75 10.85 -12.55
CA GLY A 28 -34.58 11.85 -13.23
C GLY A 28 -35.14 12.97 -12.37
N GLY A 29 -34.96 14.21 -12.85
CA GLY A 29 -35.73 15.38 -12.41
C GLY A 29 -34.84 16.56 -12.05
N GLY A 30 -34.78 17.54 -12.94
CA GLY A 30 -33.99 18.75 -12.78
C GLY A 30 -34.40 19.63 -11.59
N GLY A 31 -33.42 20.33 -11.06
CA GLY A 31 -33.58 21.42 -10.11
C GLY A 31 -32.28 22.20 -10.05
N ALA A 32 -32.31 23.46 -10.50
CA ALA A 32 -31.17 24.35 -10.43
C ALA A 32 -30.74 24.55 -8.98
N ALA A 33 -29.53 24.11 -8.64
CA ALA A 33 -28.87 24.37 -7.37
C ALA A 33 -27.62 25.20 -7.61
N VAL A 34 -27.58 26.34 -6.92
CA VAL A 34 -26.49 27.31 -6.84
C VAL A 34 -25.16 26.58 -6.56
N PRO A 35 -24.04 26.91 -7.25
CA PRO A 35 -22.75 26.31 -6.91
C PRO A 35 -22.34 26.78 -5.50
N GLU A 36 -22.38 25.88 -4.53
CA GLU A 36 -21.67 26.07 -3.27
C GLU A 36 -20.17 26.17 -3.55
N PRO A 37 -19.42 27.03 -2.83
CA PRO A 37 -17.98 27.11 -3.00
C PRO A 37 -17.35 25.78 -2.61
N GLU A 38 -16.65 25.17 -3.56
CA GLU A 38 -15.84 23.97 -3.33
C GLU A 38 -14.96 24.22 -2.11
N ALA A 39 -15.13 23.39 -1.08
CA ALA A 39 -14.21 23.35 0.04
C ALA A 39 -12.83 23.03 -0.55
N SER A 40 -11.95 24.02 -0.59
CA SER A 40 -10.57 23.83 -1.02
C SER A 40 -9.96 22.69 -0.22
N ASP A 41 -9.70 21.57 -0.88
CA ASP A 41 -8.91 20.48 -0.31
C ASP A 41 -7.63 21.08 0.29
N PRO A 42 -7.25 20.70 1.52
CA PRO A 42 -6.05 21.24 2.13
C PRO A 42 -4.85 20.93 1.20
N PRO A 43 -3.95 21.90 0.97
CA PRO A 43 -2.78 21.68 0.12
C PRO A 43 -1.98 20.51 0.67
N GLY A 44 -2.04 19.38 -0.04
CA GLY A 44 -1.46 18.09 0.36
C GLY A 44 -2.41 16.89 0.31
N ALA A 45 -3.73 17.08 0.20
CA ALA A 45 -4.70 15.96 0.13
C ALA A 45 -4.87 15.37 -1.28
N ALA A 46 -4.55 16.13 -2.33
CA ALA A 46 -4.69 15.70 -3.71
C ALA A 46 -3.33 15.26 -4.31
N LEU A 47 -2.75 14.15 -3.86
CA LEU A 47 -1.65 13.50 -4.58
C LEU A 47 -1.39 11.99 -4.31
N PRO A 48 -2.36 11.13 -3.95
CA PRO A 48 -2.10 9.69 -3.95
C PRO A 48 -2.32 9.00 -5.31
N LEU A 49 -2.88 9.71 -6.31
CA LEU A 49 -3.17 9.16 -7.65
C LEU A 49 -2.02 9.33 -8.66
N SER A 50 -1.13 10.31 -8.47
CA SER A 50 0.03 10.52 -9.37
C SER A 50 1.24 9.63 -9.05
N ILE A 51 1.25 8.97 -7.89
CA ILE A 51 2.32 8.01 -7.52
C ILE A 51 2.11 6.66 -8.23
N GLY A 52 0.90 6.37 -8.71
CA GLY A 52 0.59 5.14 -9.45
C GLY A 52 1.20 5.07 -10.85
N GLY A 53 1.76 6.17 -11.38
CA GLY A 53 2.30 6.24 -12.74
C GLY A 53 3.74 5.74 -12.91
N GLN A 54 4.45 5.43 -11.82
CA GLN A 54 5.82 4.89 -11.90
C GLN A 54 5.88 3.36 -11.68
N ALA A 55 4.74 2.69 -11.58
CA ALA A 55 4.66 1.28 -11.13
C ALA A 55 5.07 0.23 -12.20
N ALA A 56 5.27 0.65 -13.45
CA ALA A 56 5.89 -0.13 -14.51
C ALA A 56 6.15 0.85 -15.65
N ALA A 57 7.34 0.83 -16.26
CA ALA A 57 7.47 1.49 -17.56
C ALA A 57 6.50 0.79 -18.53
N GLU A 58 5.79 1.54 -19.39
CA GLU A 58 4.93 0.91 -20.40
C GLU A 58 5.75 -0.11 -21.22
N GLY A 59 5.30 -1.37 -21.24
CA GLY A 59 6.01 -2.48 -21.89
C GLY A 59 6.91 -3.32 -20.96
N GLU A 60 6.97 -3.02 -19.67
CA GLU A 60 7.72 -3.82 -18.71
C GLU A 60 7.03 -5.17 -18.43
N GLY A 61 7.80 -6.25 -18.53
CA GLY A 61 7.30 -7.61 -18.37
C GLY A 61 6.96 -7.96 -16.92
N THR A 62 6.20 -9.05 -16.75
CA THR A 62 5.73 -9.47 -15.41
C THR A 62 6.89 -9.82 -14.47
N PHE A 63 8.01 -10.30 -15.02
CA PHE A 63 9.23 -10.59 -14.29
C PHE A 63 9.92 -9.31 -13.78
N GLU A 64 10.11 -8.32 -14.66
CA GLU A 64 10.78 -7.07 -14.34
C GLU A 64 10.01 -6.28 -13.28
N ILE A 65 8.69 -6.23 -13.39
CA ILE A 65 7.82 -5.63 -12.37
C ILE A 65 8.04 -6.31 -11.01
N ALA A 66 8.06 -7.64 -10.98
CA ALA A 66 8.23 -8.39 -9.74
C ALA A 66 9.62 -8.16 -9.12
N VAL A 67 10.68 -8.17 -9.94
CA VAL A 67 12.06 -7.86 -9.51
C VAL A 67 12.16 -6.43 -8.96
N ASN A 68 11.59 -5.46 -9.66
CA ASN A 68 11.58 -4.06 -9.21
C ASN A 68 10.85 -3.89 -7.88
N CYS A 69 9.71 -4.55 -7.72
CA CYS A 69 8.95 -4.49 -6.47
C CYS A 69 9.70 -5.12 -5.30
N ALA A 70 10.27 -6.32 -5.47
CA ALA A 70 11.06 -6.96 -4.42
C ALA A 70 12.25 -6.08 -4.00
N ALA A 71 13.03 -5.58 -4.95
CA ALA A 71 14.18 -4.72 -4.66
C ALA A 71 13.79 -3.40 -3.98
N ALA A 72 12.69 -2.76 -4.40
CA ALA A 72 12.23 -1.50 -3.81
C ALA A 72 11.72 -1.69 -2.37
N LEU A 73 11.01 -2.80 -2.11
CA LEU A 73 10.52 -3.16 -0.78
C LEU A 73 11.67 -3.44 0.19
N ASP A 74 12.66 -4.23 -0.24
CA ASP A 74 13.86 -4.55 0.56
C ASP A 74 14.66 -3.29 0.90
N LEU A 75 14.99 -2.47 -0.10
CA LEU A 75 15.68 -1.19 0.12
C LEU A 75 14.88 -0.28 1.07
N THR A 76 13.56 -0.24 0.93
CA THR A 76 12.71 0.56 1.81
C THR A 76 12.72 0.00 3.23
N ALA A 77 12.64 -1.32 3.41
CA ALA A 77 12.72 -1.97 4.70
C ALA A 77 14.06 -1.71 5.40
N GLU A 78 15.17 -1.80 4.66
CA GLU A 78 16.52 -1.50 5.15
C GLU A 78 16.62 -0.05 5.65
N ARG A 79 16.10 0.92 4.88
CA ARG A 79 16.10 2.33 5.30
C ARG A 79 15.20 2.59 6.50
N LEU A 80 14.01 1.98 6.54
CA LEU A 80 13.14 2.08 7.71
C LEU A 80 13.83 1.49 8.95
N ALA A 81 14.49 0.33 8.83
CA ALA A 81 15.20 -0.29 9.93
C ALA A 81 16.30 0.62 10.49
N GLN A 82 17.07 1.30 9.61
CA GLN A 82 18.10 2.27 9.99
C GLN A 82 17.53 3.50 10.73
N MET A 83 16.31 3.92 10.39
CA MET A 83 15.63 5.06 11.03
C MET A 83 14.85 4.68 12.28
N SER A 84 14.44 3.43 12.41
CA SER A 84 13.58 2.97 13.49
C SER A 84 14.37 2.62 14.75
N ALA A 85 13.78 2.89 15.92
CA ALA A 85 14.29 2.38 17.19
C ALA A 85 14.02 0.87 17.37
N ASN A 86 13.20 0.25 16.50
CA ASN A 86 12.84 -1.16 16.55
C ASN A 86 12.87 -1.77 15.13
N PRO A 87 13.96 -2.45 14.73
CA PRO A 87 14.08 -3.07 13.42
C PRO A 87 13.12 -4.27 13.22
N GLN A 88 12.39 -4.68 14.26
CA GLN A 88 11.36 -5.72 14.20
C GLN A 88 9.95 -5.12 14.21
N SER A 89 9.78 -3.90 13.69
CA SER A 89 8.47 -3.27 13.62
C SER A 89 7.51 -4.05 12.71
N ARG A 90 6.22 -3.90 12.97
CA ARG A 90 5.16 -4.55 12.17
C ARG A 90 5.23 -4.09 10.72
N GLU A 91 5.64 -2.85 10.49
CA GLU A 91 5.82 -2.22 9.19
C GLU A 91 6.96 -2.88 8.40
N ILE A 92 8.12 -3.08 9.02
CA ILE A 92 9.25 -3.79 8.40
C ILE A 92 8.86 -5.23 8.08
N ALA A 93 8.14 -5.90 8.99
CA ALA A 93 7.63 -7.24 8.75
C ALA A 93 6.58 -7.30 7.62
N LEU A 94 5.82 -6.22 7.39
CA LEU A 94 4.89 -6.14 6.26
C LEU A 94 5.64 -5.98 4.93
N LEU A 95 6.68 -5.14 4.90
CA LEU A 95 7.52 -4.95 3.73
C LEU A 95 8.19 -6.27 3.32
N GLY A 96 8.75 -7.02 4.27
CA GLY A 96 9.36 -8.33 3.99
C GLY A 96 8.36 -9.36 3.44
N ARG A 97 7.12 -9.42 3.97
CA ARG A 97 6.10 -10.32 3.39
C ARG A 97 5.69 -9.93 1.97
N ALA A 98 5.63 -8.62 1.69
CA ALA A 98 5.33 -8.16 0.34
C ALA A 98 6.50 -8.44 -0.61
N GLU A 99 7.74 -8.30 -0.15
CA GLU A 99 8.94 -8.67 -0.89
C GLU A 99 8.91 -10.15 -1.27
N ASP A 100 8.74 -11.06 -0.31
CA ASP A 100 8.64 -12.51 -0.53
C ASP A 100 7.58 -12.88 -1.60
N HIS A 101 6.45 -12.17 -1.59
CA HIS A 101 5.39 -12.34 -2.59
C HIS A 101 5.89 -11.98 -3.99
N PHE A 102 6.58 -10.85 -4.14
CA PHE A 102 7.12 -10.47 -5.44
C PHE A 102 8.31 -11.32 -5.87
N GLU A 103 9.12 -11.83 -4.95
CA GLU A 103 10.13 -12.84 -5.28
C GLU A 103 9.49 -14.10 -5.87
N THR A 104 8.42 -14.58 -5.24
CA THR A 104 7.64 -15.74 -5.71
C THR A 104 7.02 -15.46 -7.08
N ARG A 105 6.52 -14.23 -7.32
CA ARG A 105 6.01 -13.82 -8.63
C ARG A 105 7.10 -13.78 -9.71
N ALA A 106 8.30 -13.31 -9.37
CA ALA A 106 9.43 -13.30 -10.30
C ALA A 106 9.85 -14.74 -10.66
N GLN A 107 9.84 -15.66 -9.69
CA GLN A 107 10.08 -17.09 -9.93
C GLN A 107 9.00 -17.69 -10.86
N ALA A 108 7.72 -17.39 -10.62
CA ALA A 108 6.63 -17.85 -11.46
C ALA A 108 6.71 -17.29 -12.89
N ALA A 109 7.07 -16.00 -13.04
CA ALA A 109 7.25 -15.36 -14.33
C ALA A 109 8.42 -15.98 -15.11
N GLN A 110 9.56 -16.22 -14.44
CA GLN A 110 10.69 -16.94 -15.05
C GLN A 110 10.29 -18.35 -15.50
N ALA A 111 9.55 -19.09 -14.67
CA ALA A 111 9.12 -20.44 -15.03
C ALA A 111 8.16 -20.47 -16.22
N ALA A 112 7.42 -19.38 -16.45
CA ALA A 112 6.48 -19.24 -17.55
C ALA A 112 7.12 -18.76 -18.86
N ASP A 113 8.31 -18.16 -18.81
CA ASP A 113 8.99 -17.55 -19.95
C ASP A 113 10.42 -18.09 -20.11
N PRO A 114 10.69 -18.95 -21.12
CA PRO A 114 12.00 -19.54 -21.33
C PRO A 114 13.07 -18.54 -21.77
N ASP A 115 12.70 -17.33 -22.21
CA ASP A 115 13.65 -16.30 -22.62
C ASP A 115 14.28 -15.59 -21.39
N ILE A 116 13.74 -15.80 -20.19
CA ILE A 116 14.24 -15.24 -18.94
C ILE A 116 15.37 -16.11 -18.36
N ILE A 117 16.60 -15.84 -18.77
CA ILE A 117 17.78 -16.63 -18.39
C ILE A 117 18.37 -16.23 -17.01
N VAL A 118 18.05 -15.03 -16.50
CA VAL A 118 18.60 -14.52 -15.23
C VAL A 118 17.75 -14.98 -14.06
N SER A 119 18.36 -15.53 -13.00
CA SER A 119 17.61 -15.91 -11.80
C SER A 119 16.98 -14.70 -11.09
N PRO A 120 15.77 -14.84 -10.51
CA PRO A 120 15.12 -13.80 -9.73
C PRO A 120 16.03 -13.17 -8.68
N ALA A 121 16.70 -14.01 -7.88
CA ALA A 121 17.62 -13.54 -6.84
C ALA A 121 18.77 -12.69 -7.39
N ALA A 122 19.36 -13.08 -8.52
CA ALA A 122 20.43 -12.30 -9.16
C ALA A 122 19.91 -10.98 -9.73
N ALA A 123 18.71 -10.98 -10.32
CA ALA A 123 18.07 -9.79 -10.86
C ALA A 123 17.71 -8.79 -9.73
N ILE A 124 17.16 -9.26 -8.62
CA ILE A 124 16.83 -8.46 -7.43
C ILE A 124 18.10 -7.86 -6.82
N ALA A 125 19.13 -8.67 -6.59
CA ALA A 125 20.40 -8.20 -6.03
C ALA A 125 21.07 -7.12 -6.91
N ARG A 126 21.06 -7.33 -8.24
CA ARG A 126 21.53 -6.33 -9.19
C ARG A 126 20.72 -5.03 -9.07
N ARG A 127 19.38 -5.15 -9.04
CA ARG A 127 18.49 -3.99 -8.96
C ARG A 127 18.67 -3.20 -7.67
N ARG A 128 18.87 -3.88 -6.54
CA ARG A 128 19.19 -3.24 -5.26
C ARG A 128 20.46 -2.40 -5.35
N THR A 129 21.49 -2.93 -5.98
CA THR A 129 22.77 -2.23 -6.14
C THR A 129 22.62 -1.00 -7.04
N GLU A 130 21.93 -1.14 -8.17
CA GLU A 130 21.64 -0.03 -9.10
C GLU A 130 20.85 1.11 -8.46
N LYS A 131 19.99 0.81 -7.49
CA LYS A 131 19.01 1.75 -6.92
C LYS A 131 19.25 2.12 -5.46
N ALA A 132 20.36 1.69 -4.86
CA ALA A 132 20.67 1.90 -3.44
C ALA A 132 20.66 3.38 -3.01
N GLU A 133 21.00 4.29 -3.93
CA GLU A 133 21.07 5.75 -3.68
C GLU A 133 19.74 6.47 -4.00
N SER A 134 18.82 5.85 -4.74
CA SER A 134 17.56 6.46 -5.20
C SER A 134 16.43 6.40 -4.16
N THR A 135 16.68 6.80 -2.91
CA THR A 135 15.80 6.52 -1.75
C THR A 135 14.34 6.96 -1.93
N THR A 136 14.10 8.15 -2.49
CA THR A 136 12.74 8.68 -2.68
C THR A 136 11.98 7.92 -3.77
N GLU A 137 12.64 7.59 -4.89
CA GLU A 137 12.05 6.78 -5.96
C GLU A 137 11.70 5.38 -5.45
N GLN A 138 12.59 4.76 -4.67
CA GLN A 138 12.36 3.43 -4.12
C GLN A 138 11.20 3.42 -3.12
N ALA A 139 11.07 4.43 -2.27
CA ALA A 139 9.94 4.54 -1.35
C ALA A 139 8.59 4.69 -2.10
N GLN A 140 8.55 5.49 -3.16
CA GLN A 140 7.35 5.65 -4.00
C GLN A 140 6.97 4.35 -4.69
N LEU A 141 7.95 3.65 -5.27
CA LEU A 141 7.75 2.35 -5.90
C LEU A 141 7.28 1.30 -4.88
N ALA A 142 7.88 1.24 -3.70
CA ALA A 142 7.47 0.35 -2.62
C ALA A 142 6.01 0.57 -2.21
N ILE A 143 5.54 1.83 -2.14
CA ILE A 143 4.13 2.15 -1.88
C ILE A 143 3.23 1.60 -2.99
N ALA A 144 3.61 1.76 -4.26
CA ALA A 144 2.85 1.21 -5.38
C ALA A 144 2.79 -0.34 -5.32
N CYS A 145 3.92 -0.98 -5.02
CA CYS A 145 4.00 -2.43 -4.86
C CYS A 145 3.18 -2.95 -3.67
N LEU A 146 3.13 -2.23 -2.55
CA LEU A 146 2.27 -2.59 -1.41
C LEU A 146 0.78 -2.55 -1.75
N ARG A 147 0.33 -1.59 -2.57
CA ARG A 147 -1.06 -1.55 -3.04
C ARG A 147 -1.38 -2.79 -3.86
N ARG A 148 -0.51 -3.12 -4.83
CA ARG A 148 -0.65 -4.31 -5.67
C ARG A 148 -0.63 -5.61 -4.86
N PHE A 149 0.23 -5.70 -3.85
CA PHE A 149 0.23 -6.83 -2.90
C PHE A 149 -1.11 -6.94 -2.17
N GLY A 150 -1.67 -5.83 -1.69
CA GLY A 150 -2.99 -5.79 -1.07
C GLY A 150 -4.10 -6.28 -2.00
N ASP A 151 -4.06 -5.86 -3.27
CA ASP A 151 -5.04 -6.27 -4.29
C ASP A 151 -4.95 -7.78 -4.59
N ASP A 152 -3.73 -8.33 -4.73
CA ASP A 152 -3.49 -9.76 -4.98
C ASP A 152 -3.99 -10.62 -3.79
N VAL A 153 -3.69 -10.22 -2.56
CA VAL A 153 -4.13 -10.91 -1.34
C VAL A 153 -5.64 -10.78 -1.12
N GLY A 154 -6.22 -9.60 -1.44
CA GLY A 154 -7.66 -9.38 -1.40
C GLY A 154 -8.42 -10.25 -2.41
N ALA A 155 -7.90 -10.38 -3.63
CA ALA A 155 -8.51 -11.22 -4.67
C ALA A 155 -8.51 -12.70 -4.28
N THR A 156 -7.42 -13.21 -3.70
CA THR A 156 -7.33 -14.62 -3.28
C THR A 156 -8.28 -14.96 -2.12
N THR A 157 -8.46 -14.05 -1.17
CA THR A 157 -9.37 -14.24 -0.04
C THR A 157 -10.85 -14.07 -0.44
N GLY A 158 -11.15 -13.16 -1.36
CA GLY A 158 -12.51 -12.99 -1.90
C GLY A 158 -13.02 -14.20 -2.69
N VAL A 159 -12.13 -14.90 -3.42
CA VAL A 159 -12.47 -16.12 -4.16
C VAL A 159 -12.77 -17.30 -3.22
N GLN A 160 -12.09 -17.40 -2.08
CA GLN A 160 -12.35 -18.44 -1.07
C GLN A 160 -13.67 -18.26 -0.31
N ALA A 161 -14.18 -17.03 -0.20
CA ALA A 161 -15.47 -16.77 0.46
C ALA A 161 -16.69 -17.07 -0.44
N ALA A 162 -16.45 -17.29 -1.74
CA ALA A 162 -17.50 -17.50 -2.74
C ALA A 162 -17.58 -18.97 -3.27
N SER A 163 -16.77 -19.87 -2.71
CA SER A 163 -16.76 -21.32 -3.02
C SER A 163 -17.27 -22.13 -1.84
#